data_AF-A0A8T2PXY1-F1
#
_entry.id   AF-A0A8T2PXY1-F1
#
_cell.length_a   1.000
_cell.length_b   1.000
_cell.length_c   1.000
_cell.angle_alpha   90.00
_cell.angle_beta   90.00
_cell.angle_gamma   90.00
#
_symmetry.space_group_name_H-M   'P 1'
#
loop_
_entity.id
_entity.type
_entity.pdbx_description
1 polymer ?
#
loop_
_entity_poly.entity_id
_entity_poly.type
_entity_poly.pdbx_seq_one_letter_code
_entity_poly.pdbx_strand_id
1 'polypeptide(L)'
;MNRRAKTRNVPSSRPSVAPGRPSVSRRASVVYGRSMPARVDARPINDKNSQAASMRKLVVYLITHGYSYPIPCKLLPSGKDIHNMIEFLIHEMDPNFGLVKLEDDVPLFFKTFYYPFQISRSALYAAGSPHPWPNLLAALVWLVDLIIASQREAETKIQGEESYEHEIFAQSYKYFMLGDDEACEALDQQIQAQQHEEIEGLQKEAEQTAQQAMELDSKLQALESEPSPLASLETKKSMLLSDVCKYMPSNRVFAS
;
A
#
# COMPACT_ATOMS: atom_id res chain seq x y z
N MET A 1 -25.42 75.88 59.32
CA MET A 1 -24.24 76.49 59.97
C MET A 1 -23.20 75.41 60.25
N ASN A 2 -21.99 75.53 59.69
CA ASN A 2 -20.66 75.00 60.12
C ASN A 2 -20.53 73.52 60.58
N ARG A 3 -19.52 72.71 60.24
CA ARG A 3 -18.12 72.93 59.80
C ARG A 3 -17.50 71.60 59.31
N ARG A 4 -16.36 71.75 58.64
CA ARG A 4 -15.51 70.81 57.87
C ARG A 4 -14.46 70.09 58.75
N ALA A 5 -13.95 68.92 58.28
CA ALA A 5 -12.57 68.36 58.37
C ALA A 5 -12.58 66.83 58.69
N LYS A 6 -12.00 65.88 57.92
CA LYS A 6 -10.67 65.68 57.29
C LYS A 6 -9.71 64.88 58.20
N THR A 7 -9.39 63.61 57.87
CA THR A 7 -8.05 63.07 57.50
C THR A 7 -7.89 61.55 57.73
N ARG A 8 -7.29 60.90 56.72
CA ARG A 8 -6.19 59.90 56.71
C ARG A 8 -6.23 58.68 57.65
N ASN A 9 -6.26 57.51 57.02
CA ASN A 9 -5.82 56.24 57.60
C ASN A 9 -4.50 55.79 56.96
N VAL A 10 -3.51 55.46 57.80
CA VAL A 10 -2.40 54.52 57.56
C VAL A 10 -2.26 53.75 58.89
N PRO A 11 -2.10 52.41 58.89
CA PRO A 11 -0.74 51.89 59.06
C PRO A 11 -0.42 50.61 58.27
N SER A 12 0.88 50.43 58.07
CA SER A 12 1.63 49.28 57.58
C SER A 12 1.58 48.03 58.48
N SER A 13 1.62 46.82 57.91
CA SER A 13 2.36 45.68 58.50
C SER A 13 2.67 44.54 57.51
N ARG A 14 3.99 44.41 57.29
CA ARG A 14 4.91 43.29 56.99
C ARG A 14 4.42 41.88 56.56
N PRO A 15 5.24 41.16 55.74
CA PRO A 15 5.02 39.78 55.30
C PRO A 15 5.56 38.75 56.30
N SER A 16 4.95 37.56 56.35
CA SER A 16 5.43 36.41 57.13
C SER A 16 5.82 35.24 56.22
N VAL A 17 7.11 34.88 56.28
CA VAL A 17 7.68 33.61 55.81
C VAL A 17 7.62 32.60 56.95
N ALA A 18 7.09 31.40 56.72
CA ALA A 18 7.51 30.17 57.39
C ALA A 18 7.05 28.90 56.62
N PRO A 19 7.79 27.77 56.71
CA PRO A 19 7.78 26.68 55.73
C PRO A 19 6.95 25.46 56.17
N GLY A 20 6.32 24.76 55.23
CA GLY A 20 5.48 23.58 55.50
C GLY A 20 5.73 22.44 54.51
N ARG A 21 6.20 21.32 55.05
CA ARG A 21 6.59 20.01 54.48
C ARG A 21 5.84 19.47 53.24
N PRO A 22 6.51 18.62 52.41
CA PRO A 22 5.87 17.88 51.34
C PRO A 22 5.12 16.66 51.88
N SER A 23 3.80 16.59 51.66
CA SER A 23 3.05 15.36 51.89
C SER A 23 3.12 14.47 50.65
N VAL A 24 3.97 13.46 50.70
CA VAL A 24 3.82 12.26 49.88
C VAL A 24 2.52 11.59 50.32
N SER A 25 1.45 11.77 49.54
CA SER A 25 0.30 10.88 49.58
C SER A 25 0.19 10.21 48.22
N ARG A 26 0.85 9.06 48.14
CA ARG A 26 0.57 8.03 47.13
C ARG A 26 -0.85 7.53 47.41
N ARG A 27 -1.84 8.09 46.74
CA ARG A 27 -3.10 7.37 46.46
C ARG A 27 -3.00 6.77 45.07
N ALA A 28 -2.52 5.53 45.03
CA ALA A 28 -2.79 4.64 43.90
C ALA A 28 -4.31 4.45 43.85
N SER A 29 -4.95 4.95 42.80
CA SER A 29 -6.33 4.61 42.47
C SER A 29 -6.33 4.02 41.07
N VAL A 30 -6.70 2.74 41.05
CA VAL A 30 -7.17 1.86 39.98
C VAL A 30 -7.25 2.50 38.58
N VAL A 31 -6.43 1.95 37.70
CA VAL A 31 -6.46 2.11 36.25
C VAL A 31 -7.74 1.48 35.71
N TYR A 32 -8.80 2.27 35.55
CA TYR A 32 -9.84 2.06 34.54
C TYR A 32 -10.32 3.42 34.06
N GLY A 33 -10.05 3.73 32.78
CA GLY A 33 -10.56 4.93 32.13
C GLY A 33 -9.64 6.16 32.23
N ARG A 34 -8.34 6.02 31.96
CA ARG A 34 -7.54 7.19 31.56
C ARG A 34 -8.06 7.62 30.20
N SER A 35 -8.87 8.69 30.15
CA SER A 35 -9.06 9.46 28.92
C SER A 35 -7.68 9.66 28.34
N MET A 36 -7.44 9.11 27.15
CA MET A 36 -6.21 9.38 26.40
C MET A 36 -6.01 10.90 26.42
N PRO A 37 -4.78 11.41 26.67
CA PRO A 37 -4.54 12.83 26.48
C PRO A 37 -5.03 13.20 25.08
N ALA A 38 -5.80 14.29 24.98
CA ALA A 38 -6.33 14.75 23.70
C ALA A 38 -5.18 14.74 22.68
N ARG A 39 -5.32 13.92 21.63
CA ARG A 39 -4.28 13.82 20.60
C ARG A 39 -4.10 15.22 20.01
N VAL A 40 -2.93 15.80 20.24
CA VAL A 40 -2.58 17.09 19.63
C VAL A 40 -2.36 16.82 18.15
N ASP A 41 -3.08 17.55 17.29
CA ASP A 41 -2.85 17.45 15.86
C ASP A 41 -1.45 17.98 15.53
N ALA A 42 -0.58 17.08 15.07
CA ALA A 42 0.79 17.42 14.70
C ALA A 42 0.85 18.17 13.35
N ARG A 43 -0.25 18.20 12.59
CA ARG A 43 -0.29 18.87 11.29
C ARG A 43 -0.23 20.40 11.48
N PRO A 44 0.48 21.12 10.60
CA PRO A 44 0.53 22.58 10.63
C PRO A 44 -0.77 23.20 10.10
N ILE A 45 -1.90 22.92 10.77
CA ILE A 45 -3.25 23.35 10.36
C ILE A 45 -3.41 24.87 10.34
N ASN A 46 -2.67 25.60 11.18
CA ASN A 46 -2.74 27.06 11.27
C ASN A 46 -1.75 27.79 10.34
N ASP A 47 -0.83 27.07 9.70
CA ASP A 47 0.11 27.66 8.76
C ASP A 47 -0.57 27.93 7.40
N LYS A 48 -0.50 29.17 6.94
CA LYS A 48 -1.17 29.61 5.71
C LYS A 48 -0.62 28.92 4.46
N ASN A 49 0.68 28.62 4.43
CA ASN A 49 1.30 27.95 3.30
C ASN A 49 0.82 26.49 3.20
N SER A 50 0.77 25.80 4.35
CA SER A 50 0.24 24.44 4.47
C SER A 50 -1.24 24.35 4.12
N GLN A 51 -2.05 25.33 4.56
CA GLN A 51 -3.46 25.43 4.15
C GLN A 51 -3.60 25.63 2.64
N ALA A 52 -2.79 26.51 2.03
CA ALA A 52 -2.83 26.75 0.59
C ALA A 52 -2.42 25.50 -0.21
N ALA A 53 -1.43 24.74 0.27
CA ALA A 53 -1.04 23.46 -0.34
C ALA A 53 -2.14 22.41 -0.21
N SER A 54 -2.76 22.31 0.97
CA SER A 54 -3.89 21.41 1.24
C SER A 54 -5.08 21.74 0.34
N MET A 55 -5.41 23.03 0.18
CA MET A 55 -6.45 23.50 -0.72
C MET A 55 -6.15 23.13 -2.17
N ARG A 56 -4.92 23.38 -2.67
CA ARG A 56 -4.54 23.00 -4.03
C ARG A 56 -4.72 21.51 -4.27
N LYS A 57 -4.28 20.67 -3.33
CA LYS A 57 -4.42 19.22 -3.43
C LYS A 57 -5.88 18.79 -3.51
N LEU A 58 -6.73 19.34 -2.64
CA LEU A 58 -8.17 19.09 -2.67
C LEU A 58 -8.78 19.51 -4.01
N VAL A 59 -8.48 20.72 -4.49
CA VAL A 59 -9.01 21.23 -5.76
C VAL A 59 -8.55 20.39 -6.95
N VAL A 60 -7.27 20.01 -7.01
CA VAL A 60 -6.75 19.13 -8.07
C VAL A 60 -7.53 17.81 -8.09
N TYR A 61 -7.73 17.20 -6.92
CA TYR A 61 -8.49 15.96 -6.81
C TYR A 61 -9.94 16.11 -7.28
N LEU A 62 -10.64 17.17 -6.85
CA LEU A 62 -12.02 17.43 -7.29
C LEU A 62 -12.12 17.59 -8.82
N ILE A 63 -11.15 18.26 -9.45
CA ILE A 63 -11.11 18.42 -10.91
C ILE A 63 -10.90 17.07 -11.60
N THR A 64 -9.94 16.27 -11.13
CA THR A 64 -9.57 15.01 -11.81
C THR A 64 -10.66 13.95 -11.70
N HIS A 65 -11.48 13.98 -10.65
CA HIS A 65 -12.54 13.00 -10.39
C HIS A 65 -13.95 13.49 -10.80
N GLY A 66 -14.06 14.55 -11.61
CA GLY A 66 -15.33 14.94 -12.23
C GLY A 66 -16.33 15.63 -11.28
N TYR A 67 -15.84 16.41 -10.31
CA TYR A 67 -16.69 17.18 -9.40
C TYR A 67 -17.66 18.10 -10.16
N SER A 68 -18.95 18.00 -9.87
CA SER A 68 -20.02 18.63 -10.66
C SER A 68 -20.29 20.10 -10.32
N TYR A 69 -19.84 20.60 -9.16
CA TYR A 69 -20.11 21.97 -8.72
C TYR A 69 -18.96 22.93 -9.05
N PRO A 70 -19.21 24.25 -9.10
CA PRO A 70 -18.16 25.25 -9.28
C PRO A 70 -17.08 25.13 -8.21
N ILE A 71 -15.82 25.10 -8.63
CA ILE A 71 -14.68 24.99 -7.73
C ILE A 71 -14.51 26.33 -6.99
N PRO A 72 -14.38 26.32 -5.66
CA PRO A 72 -14.19 27.55 -4.92
C PRO A 72 -12.81 28.16 -5.22
N CYS A 73 -12.77 29.28 -5.95
CA CYS A 73 -11.54 30.06 -6.21
C CYS A 73 -11.07 30.92 -5.01
N LYS A 74 -11.73 30.78 -3.85
CA LYS A 74 -11.46 31.57 -2.63
C LYS A 74 -10.64 30.75 -1.64
N LEU A 75 -9.83 31.44 -0.82
CA LEU A 75 -9.09 30.80 0.27
C LEU A 75 -10.01 30.12 1.31
N LEU A 76 -11.23 30.65 1.48
CA LEU A 76 -12.29 30.11 2.31
C LEU A 76 -13.54 29.89 1.45
N PRO A 77 -13.96 28.63 1.20
CA PRO A 77 -15.20 28.30 0.49
C PRO A 77 -16.44 28.64 1.32
N SER A 78 -17.60 28.70 0.68
CA SER A 78 -18.87 28.85 1.42
C SER A 78 -19.23 27.56 2.15
N GLY A 79 -20.07 27.64 3.19
CA GLY A 79 -20.53 26.44 3.90
C GLY A 79 -21.18 25.40 2.96
N LYS A 80 -21.95 25.87 1.97
CA LYS A 80 -22.56 25.01 0.94
C LYS A 80 -21.51 24.34 0.06
N ASP A 81 -20.48 25.07 -0.37
CA ASP A 81 -19.41 24.48 -1.17
C ASP A 81 -18.68 23.40 -0.37
N ILE A 82 -18.47 23.61 0.93
CA ILE A 82 -17.82 22.64 1.81
C ILE A 82 -18.68 21.39 1.98
N HIS A 83 -19.99 21.55 2.17
CA HIS A 83 -20.92 20.42 2.26
C HIS A 83 -20.91 19.58 0.97
N ASN A 84 -21.00 20.23 -0.19
CA ASN A 84 -20.93 19.55 -1.48
C ASN A 84 -19.59 18.82 -1.70
N MET A 85 -18.47 19.42 -1.29
CA MET A 85 -17.16 18.75 -1.35
C MET A 85 -17.08 17.54 -0.42
N ILE A 86 -17.62 17.63 0.80
CA ILE A 86 -17.68 16.51 1.75
C ILE A 86 -18.51 15.37 1.16
N GLU A 87 -19.71 15.68 0.66
CA GLU A 87 -20.62 14.71 0.06
C GLU A 87 -19.97 13.97 -1.12
N PHE A 88 -19.34 14.73 -2.03
CA PHE A 88 -18.61 14.15 -3.16
C PHE A 88 -17.51 13.19 -2.71
N LEU A 89 -16.67 13.60 -1.76
CA LEU A 89 -15.55 12.75 -1.30
C LEU A 89 -16.03 11.51 -0.54
N ILE A 90 -17.13 11.62 0.22
CA ILE A 90 -17.73 10.48 0.90
C ILE A 90 -18.25 9.47 -0.13
N HIS A 91 -18.93 9.94 -1.17
CA HIS A 91 -19.46 9.09 -2.23
C HIS A 91 -18.36 8.44 -3.08
N GLU A 92 -17.22 9.12 -3.26
CA GLU A 92 -16.05 8.54 -3.93
C GLU A 92 -15.41 7.40 -3.12
N MET A 93 -15.50 7.46 -1.78
CA MET A 93 -15.02 6.40 -0.89
C MET A 93 -16.03 5.25 -0.75
N ASP A 94 -17.32 5.58 -0.63
CA ASP A 94 -18.41 4.61 -0.48
C ASP A 94 -19.65 5.09 -1.26
N PRO A 95 -19.87 4.55 -2.48
CA PRO A 95 -21.01 4.91 -3.32
C PRO A 95 -22.38 4.58 -2.69
N ASN A 96 -22.43 3.70 -1.69
CA ASN A 96 -23.68 3.29 -1.04
C ASN A 96 -23.96 4.08 0.25
N PHE A 97 -23.11 5.03 0.61
CA PHE A 97 -23.26 5.79 1.84
C PHE A 97 -24.39 6.82 1.73
N GLY A 98 -25.50 6.56 2.43
CA GLY A 98 -26.65 7.46 2.47
C GLY A 98 -26.45 8.63 3.45
N LEU A 99 -26.07 9.80 2.95
CA LEU A 99 -26.04 11.05 3.72
C LEU A 99 -27.47 11.58 3.93
N VAL A 100 -28.06 11.34 5.10
CA VAL A 100 -29.40 11.84 5.47
C VAL A 100 -29.30 13.15 6.24
N LYS A 101 -28.36 13.23 7.19
CA LYS A 101 -28.08 14.43 7.99
C LYS A 101 -26.57 14.61 8.10
N LEU A 102 -26.06 15.53 7.29
CA LEU A 102 -24.61 15.79 7.18
C LEU A 102 -23.94 15.99 8.54
N GLU A 103 -24.57 16.71 9.49
CA GLU A 103 -23.95 16.99 10.77
C GLU A 103 -23.86 15.77 11.70
N ASP A 104 -24.75 14.79 11.56
CA ASP A 104 -24.73 13.55 12.35
C ASP A 104 -23.92 12.46 11.64
N ASP A 105 -24.02 12.37 10.31
CA ASP A 105 -23.44 11.31 9.49
C ASP A 105 -21.94 11.53 9.23
N VAL A 106 -21.50 12.77 8.99
CA VAL A 106 -20.08 13.05 8.71
C VAL A 106 -19.18 12.71 9.91
N PRO A 107 -19.49 13.11 11.17
CA PRO A 107 -18.68 12.70 12.31
C PRO A 107 -18.63 11.17 12.49
N LEU A 108 -19.74 10.47 12.20
CA LEU A 108 -19.79 9.02 12.28
C LEU A 108 -18.94 8.38 11.19
N PHE A 109 -19.04 8.85 9.95
CA PHE A 109 -18.24 8.40 8.81
C PHE A 109 -16.74 8.50 9.13
N PHE A 110 -16.25 9.69 9.51
CA PHE A 110 -14.84 9.87 9.83
C PHE A 110 -14.39 9.00 11.00
N LYS A 111 -15.26 8.73 11.98
CA LYS A 111 -14.97 7.81 13.09
C LYS A 111 -14.85 6.35 12.61
N THR A 112 -15.70 5.91 11.69
CA THR A 112 -15.65 4.56 11.09
C THR A 112 -14.35 4.35 10.32
N PHE A 113 -13.86 5.36 9.60
CA PHE A 113 -12.56 5.33 8.92
C PHE A 113 -11.37 5.68 9.85
N TYR A 114 -11.56 5.62 11.17
CA TYR A 114 -10.52 5.82 12.18
C TYR A 114 -9.80 7.18 12.11
N TYR A 115 -10.51 8.22 11.68
CA TYR A 115 -9.97 9.57 11.71
C TYR A 115 -9.62 9.97 13.15
N PRO A 116 -8.37 10.38 13.43
CA PRO A 116 -7.88 10.52 14.81
C PRO A 116 -8.35 11.78 15.54
N PHE A 117 -9.02 12.71 14.86
CA PHE A 117 -9.45 13.99 15.42
C PHE A 117 -10.98 14.13 15.36
N GLN A 118 -11.57 14.78 16.36
CA GLN A 118 -13.02 14.92 16.41
C GLN A 118 -13.51 16.00 15.44
N ILE A 119 -14.49 15.65 14.60
CA ILE A 119 -15.28 16.62 13.82
C ILE A 119 -16.55 16.91 14.61
N SER A 120 -16.74 18.15 15.07
CA SER A 120 -17.92 18.54 15.83
C SER A 120 -19.06 18.99 14.93
N ARG A 121 -20.31 18.77 15.38
CA ARG A 121 -21.51 19.30 14.71
C ARG A 121 -21.45 20.80 14.48
N SER A 122 -20.96 21.55 15.47
CA SER A 122 -20.79 23.00 15.36
C SER A 122 -19.79 23.41 14.27
N ALA A 123 -18.74 22.62 14.03
CA ALA A 123 -17.80 22.88 12.95
C ALA A 123 -18.46 22.70 11.58
N LEU A 124 -19.37 21.73 11.43
CA LEU A 124 -20.10 21.48 10.19
C LEU A 124 -21.20 22.54 9.93
N TYR A 125 -21.91 22.99 10.97
CA TYR A 125 -22.84 24.12 10.85
C TYR A 125 -22.14 25.42 10.47
N ALA A 126 -20.96 25.66 11.03
CA ALA A 126 -20.16 26.85 10.78
C ALA A 126 -19.01 26.60 9.78
N ALA A 127 -19.16 25.63 8.86
CA ALA A 127 -18.07 25.17 7.99
C ALA A 127 -17.40 26.30 7.19
N GLY A 128 -18.20 27.26 6.72
CA GLY A 128 -17.71 28.43 5.98
C GLY A 128 -17.09 29.55 6.83
N SER A 129 -16.81 29.31 8.13
CA SER A 129 -16.19 30.30 9.01
C SER A 129 -14.68 30.06 9.20
N PRO A 130 -13.88 31.11 9.49
CA PRO A 130 -12.42 30.99 9.51
C PRO A 130 -11.83 30.06 10.58
N HIS A 131 -12.58 29.79 11.66
CA HIS A 131 -12.09 28.99 12.79
C HIS A 131 -12.16 27.46 12.57
N PRO A 132 -13.30 26.87 12.16
CA PRO A 132 -13.39 25.44 11.89
C PRO A 132 -12.78 25.05 10.54
N TRP A 133 -12.67 25.98 9.59
CA TRP A 133 -12.19 25.68 8.23
C TRP A 133 -10.83 24.99 8.17
N PRO A 134 -9.77 25.42 8.90
CA PRO A 134 -8.48 24.74 8.87
C PRO A 134 -8.55 23.27 9.28
N ASN A 135 -9.36 22.95 10.30
CA ASN A 135 -9.56 21.58 10.76
C ASN A 135 -10.34 20.75 9.74
N LEU A 136 -11.39 21.33 9.15
CA LEU A 136 -12.18 20.67 8.11
C LEU A 136 -11.35 20.42 6.85
N LEU A 137 -10.58 21.39 6.40
CA LEU A 137 -9.66 21.23 5.27
C LEU A 137 -8.66 20.09 5.52
N ALA A 138 -8.11 20.02 6.73
CA ALA A 138 -7.20 18.94 7.10
C ALA A 138 -7.91 17.56 7.14
N ALA A 139 -9.20 17.51 7.50
CA ALA A 139 -10.00 16.28 7.40
C ALA A 139 -10.28 15.89 5.94
N LEU A 140 -10.64 16.85 5.09
CA LEU A 140 -10.91 16.62 3.67
C LEU A 140 -9.66 16.12 2.93
N VAL A 141 -8.50 16.73 3.17
CA VAL A 141 -7.26 16.29 2.53
C VAL A 141 -6.83 14.91 3.03
N TRP A 142 -7.05 14.61 4.32
CA TRP A 142 -6.83 13.25 4.83
C TRP A 142 -7.74 12.23 4.14
N LEU A 143 -9.00 12.58 3.87
CA LEU A 143 -9.93 11.71 3.15
C LEU A 143 -9.47 11.51 1.69
N VAL A 144 -9.03 12.57 1.01
CA VAL A 144 -8.42 12.47 -0.32
C VAL A 144 -7.21 11.52 -0.31
N ASP A 145 -6.32 11.64 0.69
CA ASP A 145 -5.18 10.74 0.85
C ASP A 145 -5.60 9.29 1.05
N LEU A 146 -6.64 9.07 1.85
CA LEU A 146 -7.20 7.75 2.08
C LEU A 146 -7.77 7.14 0.79
N ILE A 147 -8.50 7.91 0.00
CA ILE A 147 -9.07 7.44 -1.27
C ILE A 147 -7.96 7.13 -2.28
N ILE A 148 -6.95 7.99 -2.40
CA ILE A 148 -5.81 7.73 -3.30
C ILE A 148 -5.05 6.47 -2.87
N ALA A 149 -4.88 6.24 -1.56
CA ALA A 149 -4.25 5.05 -1.04
C ALA A 149 -5.07 3.79 -1.34
N SER A 150 -6.39 3.83 -1.13
CA SER A 150 -7.27 2.68 -1.42
C SER A 150 -7.31 2.34 -2.92
N GLN A 151 -7.33 3.35 -3.79
CA GLN A 151 -7.25 3.16 -5.25
C GLN A 151 -5.93 2.49 -5.66
N ARG A 152 -4.78 2.94 -5.11
CA ARG A 152 -3.48 2.32 -5.37
C ARG A 152 -3.40 0.88 -4.89
N GLU A 153 -3.97 0.58 -3.71
CA GLU A 153 -4.04 -0.79 -3.21
C GLU A 153 -4.89 -1.68 -4.13
N ALA A 154 -6.01 -1.17 -4.66
CA ALA A 154 -6.83 -1.89 -5.63
C ALA A 154 -6.05 -2.16 -6.94
N GLU A 155 -5.38 -1.15 -7.49
CA GLU A 155 -4.52 -1.29 -8.67
C GLU A 155 -3.40 -2.32 -8.45
N THR A 156 -2.79 -2.34 -7.26
CA THR A 156 -1.73 -3.29 -6.92
C THR A 156 -2.27 -4.71 -6.80
N LYS A 157 -3.48 -4.91 -6.26
CA LYS A 157 -4.13 -6.23 -6.19
C LYS A 157 -4.47 -6.78 -7.56
N ILE A 158 -4.93 -5.93 -8.48
CA ILE A 158 -5.20 -6.30 -9.88
C ILE A 158 -3.91 -6.68 -10.62
N GLN A 159 -2.75 -6.10 -10.23
CA GLN A 159 -1.44 -6.46 -10.79
C GLN A 159 -0.79 -7.68 -10.12
N GLY A 160 -1.25 -8.07 -8.93
CA GLY A 160 -0.93 -9.38 -8.39
C GLY A 160 -1.59 -10.45 -9.24
N GLU A 161 -1.02 -11.65 -9.29
CA GLU A 161 -1.74 -12.82 -9.80
C GLU A 161 -2.98 -13.04 -8.91
N GLU A 162 -4.10 -12.39 -9.25
CA GLU A 162 -5.39 -12.96 -8.91
C GLU A 162 -5.39 -14.34 -9.53
N SER A 163 -5.33 -15.35 -8.66
CA SER A 163 -5.28 -16.74 -9.08
C SER A 163 -6.48 -16.98 -9.99
N TYR A 164 -6.21 -17.48 -11.20
CA TYR A 164 -7.21 -17.80 -12.22
C TYR A 164 -8.42 -18.58 -11.63
N GLU A 165 -8.18 -19.39 -10.60
CA GLU A 165 -9.19 -20.13 -9.83
C GLU A 165 -10.19 -19.19 -9.14
N HIS A 166 -9.72 -18.10 -8.52
CA HIS A 166 -10.57 -17.14 -7.83
C HIS A 166 -11.53 -16.44 -8.79
N GLU A 167 -11.08 -16.09 -9.98
CA GLU A 167 -11.93 -15.48 -11.00
C GLU A 167 -13.02 -16.48 -11.47
N ILE A 168 -12.63 -17.73 -11.74
CA ILE A 168 -13.56 -18.81 -12.09
C ILE A 168 -14.60 -19.04 -10.98
N PHE A 169 -14.17 -19.10 -9.72
CA PHE A 169 -15.08 -19.26 -8.58
C PHE A 169 -16.04 -18.08 -8.43
N ALA A 170 -15.55 -16.85 -8.62
CA ALA A 170 -16.39 -15.66 -8.55
C ALA A 170 -17.45 -15.65 -9.66
N GLN A 171 -17.07 -16.01 -10.89
CA GLN A 171 -17.98 -16.05 -12.04
C GLN A 171 -19.02 -17.18 -11.92
N SER A 172 -18.59 -18.40 -11.56
CA SER A 172 -19.50 -19.53 -11.35
C SER A 172 -20.51 -19.24 -10.22
N TYR A 173 -20.04 -18.67 -9.10
CA TYR A 173 -20.93 -18.27 -8.01
C TYR A 173 -21.91 -17.17 -8.43
N LYS A 174 -21.49 -16.22 -9.27
CA LYS A 174 -22.38 -15.20 -9.83
C LYS A 174 -23.51 -15.81 -10.65
N TYR A 175 -23.22 -16.77 -11.54
CA TYR A 175 -24.25 -17.44 -12.34
C TYR A 175 -25.19 -18.27 -11.47
N PHE A 176 -24.66 -18.98 -10.47
CA PHE A 176 -25.46 -19.70 -9.48
C PHE A 176 -26.43 -18.77 -8.73
N MET A 177 -25.98 -17.60 -8.29
CA MET A 177 -26.83 -16.63 -7.58
C MET A 177 -27.92 -16.01 -8.46
N LEU A 178 -27.70 -15.98 -9.78
CA LEU A 178 -28.68 -15.52 -10.78
C LEU A 178 -29.62 -16.64 -11.26
N GLY A 179 -29.31 -17.91 -10.95
CA GLY A 179 -30.03 -19.08 -11.47
C GLY A 179 -29.83 -19.29 -12.98
N ASP A 180 -28.70 -18.82 -13.52
CA ASP A 180 -28.37 -18.92 -14.94
C ASP A 180 -27.52 -20.19 -15.19
N ASP A 181 -28.21 -21.33 -15.27
CA ASP A 181 -27.57 -22.64 -15.44
C ASP A 181 -26.87 -22.75 -16.82
N GLU A 182 -27.42 -22.12 -17.86
CA GLU A 182 -26.83 -22.12 -19.22
C GLU A 182 -25.47 -21.41 -19.23
N ALA A 183 -25.37 -20.25 -18.57
CA ALA A 183 -24.09 -19.53 -18.47
C ALA A 183 -23.05 -20.30 -17.63
N CYS A 184 -23.49 -21.06 -16.63
CA CYS A 184 -22.60 -21.90 -15.83
C CYS A 184 -22.03 -23.06 -16.67
N GLU A 185 -22.87 -23.76 -17.43
CA GLU A 185 -22.41 -24.83 -18.32
C GLU A 185 -21.47 -24.31 -19.42
N ALA A 186 -21.74 -23.12 -19.96
CA ALA A 186 -20.87 -22.50 -20.95
C ALA A 186 -19.48 -22.16 -20.37
N LEU A 187 -19.45 -21.65 -19.13
CA LEU A 187 -18.20 -21.37 -18.41
C LEU A 187 -17.39 -22.66 -18.16
N ASP A 188 -18.05 -23.73 -17.72
CA ASP A 188 -17.39 -25.03 -17.50
C ASP A 188 -16.79 -25.59 -18.79
N GLN A 189 -17.52 -25.49 -19.91
CA GLN A 189 -17.03 -25.92 -21.22
C GLN A 189 -15.81 -25.10 -21.67
N GLN A 190 -15.83 -23.78 -21.44
CA GLN A 190 -14.70 -22.91 -21.75
C GLN A 190 -13.46 -23.31 -20.94
N ILE A 191 -13.61 -23.56 -19.64
CA ILE A 191 -12.51 -23.96 -18.75
C ILE A 191 -11.95 -25.31 -19.19
N GLN A 192 -12.81 -26.29 -19.47
CA GLN A 192 -12.38 -27.61 -19.94
C GLN A 192 -11.61 -27.53 -21.26
N ALA A 193 -12.07 -26.70 -22.19
CA ALA A 193 -11.39 -26.51 -23.47
C ALA A 193 -10.00 -25.89 -23.29
N GLN A 194 -9.89 -24.85 -22.47
CA GLN A 194 -8.60 -24.21 -22.16
C GLN A 194 -7.63 -25.18 -21.49
N GLN A 195 -8.10 -25.93 -20.49
CA GLN A 195 -7.30 -26.94 -19.80
C GLN A 195 -6.84 -28.04 -20.74
N HIS A 196 -7.71 -28.51 -21.65
CA HIS A 196 -7.33 -29.51 -22.63
C HIS A 196 -6.22 -28.98 -23.55
N GLU A 197 -6.34 -27.76 -24.07
CA GLU A 197 -5.34 -27.15 -24.94
C GLU A 197 -3.98 -27.01 -24.22
N GLU A 198 -3.99 -26.56 -22.97
CA GLU A 198 -2.78 -26.41 -22.15
C GLU A 198 -2.11 -27.76 -21.88
N ILE A 199 -2.89 -28.79 -21.49
CA ILE A 199 -2.39 -30.14 -21.26
C ILE A 199 -1.78 -30.71 -22.54
N GLU A 200 -2.42 -30.53 -23.69
CA GLU A 200 -1.91 -31.01 -24.97
C GLU A 200 -0.60 -30.31 -25.36
N GLY A 201 -0.51 -29.00 -25.13
CA GLY A 201 0.71 -28.22 -25.32
C GLY A 201 1.87 -28.73 -24.46
N LEU A 202 1.62 -28.91 -23.15
CA LEU A 202 2.61 -29.41 -22.20
C LEU A 202 3.05 -30.85 -22.51
N GLN A 203 2.13 -31.70 -22.98
CA GLN A 203 2.47 -33.05 -23.42
C GLN A 203 3.43 -33.03 -24.61
N LYS A 204 3.16 -32.20 -25.62
CA LYS A 204 4.05 -32.03 -26.78
C LYS A 204 5.42 -31.51 -26.37
N GLU A 205 5.49 -30.55 -25.46
CA GLU A 205 6.76 -30.01 -24.96
C GLU A 205 7.56 -31.07 -24.17
N ALA A 206 6.87 -31.85 -23.33
CA ALA A 206 7.47 -32.96 -22.59
C ALA A 206 8.03 -34.04 -23.53
N GLU A 207 7.29 -34.38 -24.60
CA GLU A 207 7.73 -35.32 -25.63
C GLU A 207 8.97 -34.83 -26.38
N GLN A 208 8.99 -33.56 -26.81
CA GLN A 208 10.15 -32.96 -27.47
C GLN A 208 11.39 -32.97 -26.56
N THR A 209 11.20 -32.60 -25.30
CA THR A 209 12.27 -32.61 -24.29
C THR A 209 12.80 -34.02 -24.07
N ALA A 210 11.92 -35.02 -23.99
CA ALA A 210 12.31 -36.42 -23.86
C ALA A 210 13.11 -36.91 -25.08
N GLN A 211 12.69 -36.55 -26.30
CA GLN A 211 13.42 -36.88 -27.53
C GLN A 211 14.82 -36.27 -27.55
N GLN A 212 14.95 -34.99 -27.18
CA GLN A 212 16.24 -34.32 -27.07
C GLN A 212 17.15 -35.00 -26.03
N ALA A 213 16.60 -35.40 -24.89
CA ALA A 213 17.34 -36.14 -23.87
C ALA A 213 17.86 -37.48 -24.41
N MET A 214 17.03 -38.24 -25.14
CA MET A 214 17.45 -39.50 -25.79
C MET A 214 18.53 -39.27 -26.85
N GLU A 215 18.42 -38.21 -27.66
CA GLU A 215 19.43 -37.90 -28.68
C GLU A 215 20.78 -37.55 -28.03
N LEU A 216 20.78 -36.74 -26.98
CA LEU A 216 21.99 -36.40 -26.24
C LEU A 216 22.61 -37.61 -25.55
N ASP A 217 21.80 -38.50 -24.97
CA ASP A 217 22.29 -39.75 -24.36
C ASP A 217 22.93 -40.66 -25.42
N SER A 218 22.33 -40.77 -26.60
CA SER A 218 22.91 -41.55 -27.71
C SER A 218 24.25 -40.97 -28.18
N LYS A 219 24.39 -39.64 -28.21
CA LYS A 219 25.64 -38.95 -28.55
C LYS A 219 26.70 -39.17 -27.47
N LEU A 220 26.32 -39.15 -26.19
CA LEU A 220 27.23 -39.47 -25.08
C LEU A 220 27.74 -40.90 -25.19
N GLN A 221 26.86 -41.88 -25.38
CA GLN A 221 27.26 -43.28 -25.54
C GLN A 221 28.18 -43.48 -26.76
N ALA A 222 27.90 -42.82 -27.88
CA ALA A 222 28.75 -42.87 -29.06
C ALA A 222 30.17 -42.34 -28.76
N LEU A 223 30.26 -41.17 -28.12
CA LEU A 223 31.53 -40.56 -27.71
C LEU A 223 32.29 -41.40 -26.67
N GLU A 224 31.60 -42.06 -25.76
CA GLU A 224 32.21 -42.99 -24.79
C GLU A 224 32.70 -44.29 -25.46
N SER A 225 32.01 -44.75 -26.49
CA SER A 225 32.38 -45.97 -27.23
C SER A 225 33.51 -45.76 -28.24
N GLU A 226 33.70 -44.53 -28.73
CA GLU A 226 34.84 -44.20 -29.59
C GLU A 226 36.14 -44.24 -28.77
N PRO A 227 37.16 -45.02 -29.21
CA PRO A 227 38.44 -45.02 -28.53
C PRO A 227 39.02 -43.61 -28.59
N SER A 228 39.49 -43.10 -27.44
CA SER A 228 39.91 -41.70 -27.35
C SER A 228 40.91 -41.37 -28.48
N PRO A 229 40.71 -40.26 -29.21
CA PRO A 229 41.62 -39.86 -30.28
C PRO A 229 43.08 -39.81 -29.78
N LEU A 230 43.24 -39.46 -28.50
CA LEU A 230 44.49 -39.46 -27.77
C LEU A 230 45.11 -40.87 -27.66
N ALA A 231 44.35 -41.89 -27.25
CA ALA A 231 44.84 -43.27 -27.20
C ALA A 231 45.23 -43.81 -28.59
N SER A 232 44.49 -43.43 -29.64
CA SER A 232 44.83 -43.79 -31.02
C SER A 232 46.12 -43.10 -31.53
N LEU A 233 46.38 -41.88 -31.08
CA LEU A 233 47.60 -41.14 -31.40
C LEU A 233 48.79 -41.62 -30.57
N GLU A 234 48.58 -42.02 -29.32
CA GLU A 234 49.62 -42.61 -28.46
C GLU A 234 50.07 -43.97 -28.98
N THR A 235 49.15 -44.82 -29.45
CA THR A 235 49.50 -46.08 -30.11
C THR A 235 50.28 -45.84 -31.39
N LYS A 236 49.85 -44.91 -32.26
CA LYS A 236 50.60 -44.52 -33.45
C LYS A 236 51.99 -43.97 -33.12
N LYS A 237 52.09 -43.11 -32.09
CA LYS A 237 53.37 -42.58 -31.59
C LYS A 237 54.28 -43.71 -31.09
N SER A 238 53.75 -44.66 -30.33
CA SER A 238 54.48 -45.83 -29.84
C SER A 238 54.98 -46.71 -31.00
N MET A 239 54.14 -46.98 -32.01
CA MET A 239 54.53 -47.71 -33.22
C MET A 239 55.66 -47.00 -33.96
N LEU A 240 55.52 -45.69 -34.20
CA LEU A 240 56.54 -44.90 -34.88
C LEU A 240 57.86 -44.85 -34.08
N LEU A 241 57.80 -44.75 -32.75
CA LEU A 241 58.99 -44.81 -31.90
C LEU A 241 59.65 -46.19 -31.95
N SER A 242 58.88 -47.27 -31.98
CA SER A 242 59.40 -48.62 -32.16
C SER A 242 60.09 -48.78 -33.51
N ASP A 243 59.51 -48.24 -34.59
CA ASP A 243 60.13 -48.21 -35.91
C ASP A 243 61.42 -47.39 -35.89
N VAL A 244 61.43 -46.20 -35.28
CA VAL A 244 62.66 -45.39 -35.12
C VAL A 244 63.73 -46.18 -34.36
N CYS A 245 63.40 -46.89 -33.28
CA CYS A 245 64.35 -47.73 -32.55
C CYS A 245 64.86 -48.91 -33.39
N LYS A 246 64.03 -49.47 -34.26
CA LYS A 246 64.40 -50.57 -35.17
C LYS A 246 65.35 -50.11 -36.28
N TYR A 247 65.21 -48.88 -36.76
CA TYR A 247 66.02 -48.32 -37.85
C TYR A 247 67.17 -47.42 -37.39
N MET A 248 67.26 -47.10 -36.09
CA MET A 248 68.43 -46.48 -35.48
C MET A 248 69.54 -47.53 -35.34
N PRO A 249 70.71 -47.35 -35.99
CA PRO A 249 71.84 -48.24 -35.78
C PRO A 249 72.28 -48.14 -34.33
N SER A 250 72.42 -49.29 -33.64
CA SER A 250 73.05 -49.34 -32.32
C SER A 250 74.43 -48.71 -32.44
N ASN A 251 74.56 -47.47 -31.94
CA ASN A 251 75.79 -46.73 -32.00
C ASN A 251 76.78 -47.44 -31.05
N ARG A 252 77.51 -48.42 -31.61
CA ARG A 252 78.68 -48.99 -30.95
C ARG A 252 79.69 -47.86 -30.81
N VAL A 253 79.78 -47.35 -29.59
CA VAL A 253 80.94 -46.61 -29.11
C VAL A 253 82.15 -47.51 -29.34
N PHE A 254 82.89 -47.29 -30.42
CA PHE A 254 84.29 -47.73 -30.50
C PHE A 254 85.11 -46.66 -29.79
N ALA A 255 85.45 -46.95 -28.53
CA ALA A 255 86.56 -46.31 -27.86
C ALA A 255 87.87 -46.92 -28.37
N SER A 256 88.74 -46.10 -28.94
CA SER A 256 90.21 -46.20 -28.92
C SER A 256 90.78 -44.85 -29.33
#